data_AF-A0A833THZ6-F1
#
_entry.id   AF-A0A833THZ6-F1
#
_cell.length_a   1.000
_cell.length_b   1.000
_cell.length_c   1.000
_cell.angle_alpha   90.00
_cell.angle_beta   90.00
_cell.angle_gamma   90.00
#
_symmetry.space_group_name_H-M   'P 1'
#
loop_
_entity.id
_entity.type
_entity.pdbx_description
1 polymer ?
#
loop_
_entity_poly.entity_id
_entity_poly.type
_entity_poly.pdbx_seq_one_letter_code
_entity_poly.pdbx_strand_id
1 'polypeptide(L)'
;MREKGIKNHNKFILLNLNDYRVAKLRYPVTQASLNEMLIKLGNEADITAPKEMQWSMYSLRHTVATRLGNTAGMSYPWAAARMGHTLEEFMQTYVHVDQNRSLEMLAKWV
;
A
#
# COMPACT_ATOMS: atom_id res chain seq x y z
N MET A 1 -12.75 5.32 -25.17
CA MET A 1 -11.95 6.52 -24.81
C MET A 1 -11.84 7.51 -25.98
N ARG A 2 -11.18 7.15 -27.10
CA ARG A 2 -11.12 7.98 -28.33
C ARG A 2 -12.50 8.23 -28.96
N GLU A 3 -13.33 7.18 -29.01
CA GLU A 3 -14.71 7.23 -29.49
C GLU A 3 -15.63 8.16 -28.68
N LYS A 4 -15.28 8.42 -27.40
CA LYS A 4 -16.01 9.34 -26.52
C LYS A 4 -15.35 10.73 -26.41
N GLY A 5 -14.32 11.01 -27.22
CA GLY A 5 -13.63 12.31 -27.26
C GLY A 5 -12.79 12.67 -26.03
N ILE A 6 -12.52 11.72 -25.13
CA ILE A 6 -11.75 11.97 -23.90
C ILE A 6 -10.26 11.95 -24.23
N LYS A 7 -9.57 13.09 -24.02
CA LYS A 7 -8.13 13.28 -24.31
C LYS A 7 -7.32 13.44 -23.02
N ASN A 8 -6.36 12.55 -22.79
CA ASN A 8 -5.43 12.59 -21.64
C ASN A 8 -4.20 13.46 -21.97
N HIS A 9 -4.27 14.76 -21.69
CA HIS A 9 -3.16 15.68 -21.97
C HIS A 9 -2.03 15.60 -20.93
N ASN A 10 -2.38 15.37 -19.67
CA ASN A 10 -1.43 15.34 -18.55
C ASN A 10 -0.71 13.99 -18.40
N LYS A 11 -0.90 13.06 -19.36
CA LYS A 11 -0.31 11.71 -19.37
C LYS A 11 -0.51 10.95 -18.06
N PHE A 12 -1.66 11.14 -17.39
CA PHE A 12 -1.99 10.38 -16.18
C PHE A 12 -2.12 8.90 -16.51
N ILE A 13 -1.56 8.03 -15.66
CA ILE A 13 -1.59 6.58 -15.84
C ILE A 13 -2.97 6.02 -15.44
N LEU A 14 -3.59 6.58 -14.39
CA LEU A 14 -4.89 6.15 -13.87
C LEU A 14 -5.97 7.19 -14.21
N LEU A 15 -6.86 6.83 -15.12
CA LEU A 15 -7.97 7.67 -15.59
C LEU A 15 -9.30 7.14 -15.05
N ASN A 16 -10.19 8.04 -14.66
CA ASN A 16 -11.54 7.66 -14.26
C ASN A 16 -12.34 7.23 -15.50
N LEU A 17 -12.82 5.98 -15.49
CA LEU A 17 -13.62 5.38 -16.55
C LEU A 17 -15.08 5.15 -16.17
N ASN A 18 -15.39 5.22 -14.88
CA ASN A 18 -16.72 4.95 -14.34
C ASN A 18 -17.63 6.18 -14.40
N ASP A 19 -17.08 7.39 -14.18
CA ASP A 19 -17.82 8.64 -14.36
C ASP A 19 -17.29 9.41 -15.57
N TYR A 20 -17.99 9.26 -16.70
CA TYR A 20 -17.64 9.94 -17.95
C TYR A 20 -17.71 11.48 -17.86
N ARG A 21 -18.47 12.05 -16.91
CA ARG A 21 -18.52 13.51 -16.69
C ARG A 21 -17.19 13.96 -16.09
N VAL A 22 -16.73 13.26 -15.05
CA VAL A 22 -15.44 13.50 -14.38
C VAL A 22 -14.28 13.21 -15.33
N ALA A 23 -14.40 12.16 -16.14
CA ALA A 23 -13.43 11.82 -17.19
C ALA A 23 -13.35 12.90 -18.29
N LYS A 24 -14.48 13.48 -18.69
CA LYS A 24 -14.54 14.62 -19.64
C LYS A 24 -13.93 15.89 -19.04
N LEU A 25 -14.11 16.09 -17.73
CA LEU A 25 -13.43 17.13 -16.94
C LEU A 25 -11.95 16.82 -16.68
N ARG A 26 -11.46 15.64 -17.11
CA ARG A 26 -10.05 15.23 -17.11
C ARG A 26 -9.46 15.02 -15.70
N TYR A 27 -10.32 14.80 -14.71
CA TYR A 27 -9.84 14.47 -13.38
C TYR A 27 -9.36 13.00 -13.33
N PRO A 28 -8.18 12.73 -12.75
CA PRO A 28 -7.70 11.38 -12.55
C PRO A 28 -8.54 10.66 -11.48
N VAL A 29 -8.28 9.36 -11.31
CA VAL A 29 -8.88 8.57 -10.22
C VAL A 29 -8.46 9.17 -8.87
N THR A 30 -9.41 9.29 -7.94
CA THR A 30 -9.15 9.83 -6.59
C THR A 30 -8.85 8.71 -5.60
N GLN A 31 -8.20 9.04 -4.48
CA GLN A 31 -7.94 8.07 -3.40
C GLN A 31 -9.23 7.44 -2.87
N ALA A 32 -10.28 8.24 -2.67
CA ALA A 32 -11.59 7.75 -2.21
C ALA A 32 -12.16 6.70 -3.17
N SER A 33 -12.14 6.98 -4.48
CA SER A 33 -12.64 6.04 -5.49
C SER A 33 -11.81 4.75 -5.57
N LEU A 34 -10.49 4.81 -5.34
CA LEU A 34 -9.63 3.63 -5.26
C LEU A 34 -9.95 2.79 -4.02
N ASN A 35 -10.15 3.43 -2.87
CA ASN A 35 -10.51 2.73 -1.63
C ASN A 35 -11.88 2.06 -1.75
N GLU A 36 -12.88 2.75 -2.30
CA GLU A 36 -14.21 2.17 -2.56
C GLU A 36 -14.13 0.96 -3.49
N MET A 37 -13.33 1.05 -4.56
CA MET A 37 -13.09 -0.07 -5.47
C MET A 37 -12.40 -1.24 -4.75
N LEU A 38 -11.43 -0.97 -3.88
CA LEU A 38 -10.75 -2.00 -3.10
C LEU A 38 -11.72 -2.74 -2.17
N ILE A 39 -12.62 -2.02 -1.50
CA ILE A 39 -13.66 -2.62 -0.64
C ILE A 39 -14.60 -3.50 -1.46
N LYS A 40 -15.05 -3.04 -2.63
CA LYS A 40 -15.91 -3.83 -3.53
C LYS A 40 -15.24 -5.13 -3.96
N LEU A 41 -13.98 -5.06 -4.40
CA LEU A 41 -13.21 -6.24 -4.78
C LEU A 41 -12.99 -7.20 -3.60
N GLY A 42 -12.79 -6.68 -2.39
CA GLY A 42 -12.72 -7.48 -1.17
C GLY A 42 -13.98 -8.30 -0.94
N ASN A 43 -15.14 -7.64 -1.02
CA ASN A 43 -16.44 -8.28 -0.87
C ASN A 43 -16.70 -9.32 -1.97
N GLU A 44 -16.32 -9.04 -3.22
CA GLU A 44 -16.44 -10.00 -4.33
C GLU A 44 -15.52 -11.22 -4.18
N ALA A 45 -14.35 -11.04 -3.57
CA ALA A 45 -13.39 -12.10 -3.31
C ALA A 45 -13.65 -12.85 -1.98
N ASP A 46 -14.73 -12.53 -1.27
CA ASP A 46 -15.06 -13.03 0.09
C ASP A 46 -13.93 -12.79 1.11
N ILE A 47 -13.17 -11.71 0.94
CA ILE A 47 -12.11 -11.31 1.85
C ILE A 47 -12.65 -10.20 2.73
N THR A 48 -12.81 -10.50 4.02
CA THR A 48 -13.30 -9.55 5.01
C THR A 48 -12.14 -8.86 5.73
N ALA A 49 -12.27 -7.55 5.92
CA ALA A 49 -11.38 -6.81 6.80
C ALA A 49 -11.64 -7.18 8.27
N PRO A 50 -10.59 -7.27 9.12
CA PRO A 50 -10.79 -7.29 10.57
C PRO A 50 -11.65 -6.11 11.02
N LYS A 51 -12.50 -6.27 12.05
CA LYS A 51 -13.47 -5.24 12.48
C LYS A 51 -12.80 -3.90 12.85
N GLU A 52 -11.56 -3.96 13.34
CA GLU A 52 -10.73 -2.83 13.72
C GLU A 52 -9.95 -2.19 12.57
N MET A 53 -9.98 -2.75 11.36
CA MET A 53 -9.19 -2.27 10.23
C MET A 53 -10.05 -1.80 9.06
N GLN A 54 -9.86 -0.55 8.63
CA GLN A 54 -10.42 -0.09 7.38
C GLN A 54 -9.49 -0.43 6.21
N TRP A 55 -10.07 -1.03 5.17
CA TRP A 55 -9.38 -1.28 3.92
C TRP A 55 -9.14 0.02 3.16
N SER A 56 -7.88 0.28 2.87
CA SER A 56 -7.46 1.43 2.09
C SER A 56 -6.21 1.08 1.29
N MET A 57 -5.92 1.90 0.28
CA MET A 57 -4.65 1.85 -0.44
C MET A 57 -3.44 1.98 0.51
N TYR A 58 -3.60 2.71 1.61
CA TYR A 58 -2.56 2.87 2.62
C TYR A 58 -2.35 1.61 3.46
N SER A 59 -3.43 0.89 3.76
CA SER A 59 -3.38 -0.42 4.44
C SER A 59 -2.56 -1.42 3.61
N LEU A 60 -2.74 -1.44 2.28
CA LEU A 60 -1.92 -2.25 1.38
C LEU A 60 -0.45 -1.85 1.39
N ARG A 61 -0.16 -0.53 1.39
CA ARG A 61 1.21 -0.01 1.50
C ARG A 61 1.87 -0.48 2.79
N HIS A 62 1.16 -0.45 3.92
CA HIS A 62 1.63 -0.98 5.20
C HIS A 62 1.94 -2.47 5.11
N THR A 63 1.04 -3.28 4.54
CA THR A 63 1.26 -4.73 4.39
C THR A 63 2.53 -5.03 3.58
N VAL A 64 2.77 -4.30 2.49
CA VAL A 64 4.00 -4.45 1.70
C VAL A 64 5.23 -4.05 2.51
N ALA A 65 5.21 -2.92 3.21
CA ALA A 65 6.32 -2.48 4.05
C ALA A 65 6.65 -3.48 5.17
N THR A 66 5.64 -4.00 5.87
CA THR A 66 5.82 -5.03 6.91
C THR A 66 6.39 -6.31 6.33
N ARG A 67 5.93 -6.76 5.15
CA ARG A 67 6.49 -7.93 4.47
C ARG A 67 7.95 -7.73 4.08
N LEU A 68 8.30 -6.55 3.56
CA LEU A 68 9.69 -6.20 3.24
C LEU A 68 10.56 -6.18 4.51
N GLY A 69 10.10 -5.56 5.59
CA GLY A 69 10.83 -5.50 6.87
C GLY A 69 11.09 -6.89 7.49
N ASN A 70 10.15 -7.82 7.32
CA ASN A 70 10.27 -9.19 7.84
C ASN A 70 10.91 -10.19 6.86
N THR A 71 11.31 -9.76 5.66
CA THR A 71 11.97 -10.65 4.70
C THR A 71 13.43 -10.88 5.12
N ALA A 72 13.80 -12.13 5.37
CA ALA A 72 15.15 -12.49 5.77
C ALA A 72 16.19 -12.05 4.71
N GLY A 73 17.25 -11.37 5.15
CA GLY A 73 18.29 -10.86 4.26
C GLY A 73 17.89 -9.61 3.46
N MET A 74 16.73 -9.00 3.73
CA MET A 74 16.33 -7.75 3.10
C MET A 74 17.28 -6.60 3.47
N SER A 75 17.68 -5.82 2.48
CA SER A 75 18.36 -4.56 2.72
C SER A 75 17.34 -3.50 3.19
N TYR A 76 17.36 -3.17 4.48
CA TYR A 76 16.48 -2.14 5.04
C TYR A 76 16.67 -0.75 4.41
N PRO A 77 17.88 -0.29 4.07
CA PRO A 77 18.05 0.96 3.32
C PRO A 77 17.36 0.93 1.95
N TRP A 78 17.45 -0.20 1.24
CA TRP A 78 16.77 -0.37 -0.05
C TRP A 78 15.24 -0.36 0.11
N ALA A 79 14.73 -1.09 1.11
CA ALA A 79 13.30 -1.14 1.40
C ALA A 79 12.74 0.23 1.81
N ALA A 80 13.46 0.96 2.68
CA ALA A 80 13.12 2.32 3.09
C ALA A 80 13.06 3.28 1.90
N ALA A 81 14.08 3.25 1.02
CA ALA A 81 14.11 4.05 -0.20
C ALA A 81 12.94 3.72 -1.13
N ARG A 82 12.56 2.44 -1.27
CA ARG A 82 11.45 2.03 -2.13
C ARG A 82 10.08 2.44 -1.58
N MET A 83 9.93 2.46 -0.26
CA MET A 83 8.75 2.98 0.40
C MET A 83 8.76 4.51 0.48
N GLY A 84 9.90 5.18 0.29
CA GLY A 84 10.02 6.63 0.43
C GLY A 84 9.99 7.08 1.89
N HIS A 85 10.57 6.29 2.79
CA HIS A 85 10.82 6.66 4.18
C HIS A 85 12.31 6.90 4.40
N THR A 86 12.66 7.61 5.46
CA THR A 86 14.02 7.50 6.01
C THR A 86 14.25 6.08 6.56
N LEU A 87 15.51 5.68 6.69
CA LEU A 87 15.85 4.37 7.24
C LEU A 87 15.33 4.21 8.68
N GLU A 88 15.47 5.26 9.49
CA GLU A 88 15.04 5.26 10.90
C GLU A 88 13.52 5.06 11.02
N GLU A 89 12.72 5.81 10.25
CA GLU A 89 11.26 5.67 10.23
C GLU A 89 10.83 4.27 9.77
N PHE A 90 11.49 3.73 8.75
CA PHE A 90 11.19 2.39 8.26
C PHE A 90 11.50 1.32 9.31
N MET A 91 12.66 1.41 9.96
CA MET A 91 13.05 0.45 10.99
C MET A 91 12.12 0.51 12.20
N GLN A 92 11.80 1.70 12.71
CA GLN A 92 10.88 1.86 13.85
C GLN A 92 9.47 1.32 13.56
N THR A 93 8.99 1.53 12.34
CA THR A 93 7.58 1.22 11.99
C THR A 93 7.38 -0.24 11.56
N TYR A 94 8.38 -0.86 10.91
CA TYR A 94 8.18 -2.16 10.25
C TYR A 94 9.18 -3.24 10.64
N VAL A 95 10.31 -2.88 11.24
CA VAL A 95 11.33 -3.83 11.68
C VAL A 95 11.19 -3.99 13.18
N HIS A 96 10.29 -4.88 13.59
CA HIS A 96 10.24 -5.31 14.98
C HIS A 96 11.30 -6.39 15.20
N VAL A 97 12.04 -6.29 16.31
CA VAL A 97 12.89 -7.39 16.75
C VAL A 97 11.95 -8.57 17.00
N ASP A 98 12.12 -9.63 16.23
CA ASP A 98 11.43 -10.90 16.45
C ASP A 98 11.62 -11.28 17.92
N GLN A 99 10.52 -11.29 18.70
CA GLN A 99 10.56 -11.53 20.14
C GLN A 99 11.26 -12.86 20.47
N ASN A 100 11.19 -13.85 19.58
CA ASN A 100 11.89 -15.13 19.75
C ASN A 100 13.41 -14.98 19.64
N ARG A 101 13.89 -14.13 18.73
CA ARG A 101 15.32 -13.87 18.55
C ARG A 101 15.90 -13.04 19.69
N SER A 102 15.09 -12.17 20.30
CA SER A 102 15.45 -11.41 21.50
C SER A 102 15.67 -12.35 22.70
N LEU A 103 14.80 -13.35 22.88
CA LEU A 103 14.95 -14.36 23.93
C LEU A 103 16.17 -15.26 23.71
N GLU A 104 16.46 -15.69 22.47
CA GLU A 104 17.70 -16.44 22.16
C GLU A 104 18.97 -15.61 22.37
N MET A 105 18.95 -14.32 22.05
CA MET A 105 20.07 -13.42 22.28
C MET A 105 20.29 -13.17 23.77
N LEU A 106 19.22 -12.99 24.56
CA LEU A 106 19.29 -12.89 26.02
C LEU A 106 19.79 -14.19 26.66
N ALA A 107 19.38 -15.34 26.15
CA ALA A 107 19.83 -16.65 26.64
C ALA A 107 21.30 -16.94 26.34
N LYS A 108 21.88 -16.32 25.30
CA LYS A 108 23.32 -16.43 24.96
C LYS A 108 24.21 -15.41 25.69
N TRP A 109 23.61 -14.49 26.45
CA TRP A 109 24.30 -13.46 27.24
C TRP A 109 24.50 -13.84 28.71
N VAL A 110 24.02 -15.01 29.13
CA VAL A 110 24.22 -15.62 30.47
C VAL A 110 25.20 -16.78 30.38
#